data_AF-A0A1S1N1N7-F1
#
_entry.id   AF-A0A1S1N1N7-F1
#
_cell.length_a   1.000
_cell.length_b   1.000
_cell.length_c   1.000
_cell.angle_alpha   90.00
_cell.angle_beta   90.00
_cell.angle_gamma   90.00
#
_symmetry.space_group_name_H-M   'P 1'
#
loop_
_entity.id
_entity.type
_entity.pdbx_description
1 polymer ?
#
loop_
_entity_poly.entity_id
_entity_poly.type
_entity_poly.pdbx_seq_one_letter_code
_entity_poly.pdbx_strand_id
1 'polypeptide(L)'
;MRSLSLQHPLMLEAVHKVLSEQFSISEAAQQYALPKRSLYRAVRLAQAKPTQKSERLRATKQLLEQHLRDVEQSLQGLQRA
;
A
#
# COMPACT_ATOMS: atom_id res chain seq x y z
N MET A 1 14.51 20.59 -11.95
CA MET A 1 13.66 19.60 -11.24
C MET A 1 14.01 18.21 -11.73
N ARG A 2 14.32 17.26 -10.84
CA ARG A 2 14.65 15.88 -11.23
C ARG A 2 13.37 15.11 -11.55
N SER A 3 13.27 14.51 -12.74
CA SER A 3 12.18 13.60 -13.08
C SER A 3 12.48 12.23 -12.49
N LEU A 4 11.84 11.89 -11.36
CA LEU A 4 11.96 10.55 -10.78
C LEU A 4 11.11 9.54 -11.56
N SER A 5 11.63 8.31 -11.65
CA SER A 5 10.90 7.15 -12.15
C SER A 5 9.60 6.95 -11.35
N LEU A 6 8.56 6.43 -12.00
CA LEU A 6 7.30 6.05 -11.35
C LEU A 6 7.47 4.94 -10.29
N GLN A 7 8.57 4.20 -10.36
CA GLN A 7 8.92 3.13 -9.42
C GLN A 7 9.90 3.60 -8.33
N HIS A 8 10.29 4.88 -8.36
CA HIS A 8 11.20 5.42 -7.36
C HIS A 8 10.53 5.43 -5.97
N PRO A 9 11.25 5.06 -4.88
CA PRO A 9 10.67 4.97 -3.54
C PRO A 9 9.92 6.24 -3.09
N LEU A 10 10.53 7.41 -3.29
CA LEU A 10 9.91 8.71 -2.97
C LEU A 10 8.62 8.99 -3.78
N MET A 11 8.56 8.53 -5.03
CA MET A 11 7.34 8.66 -5.84
C MET A 11 6.24 7.75 -5.32
N LEU A 12 6.58 6.52 -4.93
CA LEU A 12 5.63 5.56 -4.36
C LEU A 12 5.06 6.06 -3.02
N GLU A 13 5.93 6.59 -2.15
CA GLU A 13 5.52 7.15 -0.87
C GLU A 13 4.62 8.38 -1.04
N ALA A 14 5.00 9.32 -1.91
CA ALA A 14 4.18 10.50 -2.22
C ALA A 14 2.81 10.10 -2.79
N VAL A 15 2.76 9.12 -3.70
CA VAL A 15 1.51 8.57 -4.24
C VAL A 15 0.67 7.95 -3.12
N HIS A 16 1.27 7.12 -2.25
CA HIS A 16 0.57 6.51 -1.13
C HIS A 16 -0.05 7.56 -0.20
N LYS A 17 0.71 8.60 0.18
CA LYS A 17 0.23 9.68 1.04
C LYS A 17 -0.96 10.43 0.42
N VAL A 18 -0.91 10.67 -0.89
CA VAL A 18 -2.03 11.28 -1.63
C VAL A 18 -3.25 10.36 -1.67
N LEU A 19 -3.08 9.05 -1.94
CA LEU A 19 -4.18 8.10 -1.99
C LEU A 19 -4.82 7.85 -0.62
N SER A 20 -4.05 8.00 0.45
CA SER A 20 -4.53 7.91 1.83
C SER A 20 -5.12 9.22 2.39
N GLU A 21 -5.34 10.23 1.53
CA GLU A 21 -5.88 11.55 1.87
C GLU A 21 -5.07 12.34 2.91
N GLN A 22 -3.83 11.94 3.18
CA GLN A 22 -2.92 12.64 4.10
C GLN A 22 -2.35 13.92 3.49
N PHE A 23 -2.23 13.97 2.17
CA PHE A 23 -1.76 15.14 1.42
C PHE A 23 -2.56 15.34 0.14
N SER A 24 -2.76 16.59 -0.26
CA SER A 24 -3.09 16.93 -1.64
C SER A 24 -1.90 16.65 -2.57
N ILE A 25 -2.17 16.54 -3.87
CA ILE A 25 -1.11 16.38 -4.88
C ILE A 25 -0.11 17.55 -4.84
N SER A 26 -0.55 18.75 -4.50
CA SER A 26 0.32 19.93 -4.41
C SER A 26 1.27 19.83 -3.22
N GLU A 27 0.75 19.47 -2.04
CA GLU A 27 1.53 19.33 -0.81
C GLU A 27 2.55 18.20 -0.93
N ALA A 28 2.15 17.04 -1.47
CA ALA A 28 3.07 15.95 -1.73
C ALA A 28 4.12 16.30 -2.80
N ALA A 29 3.77 17.06 -3.84
CA ALA A 29 4.75 17.51 -4.82
C ALA A 29 5.82 18.42 -4.18
N GLN A 30 5.42 19.29 -3.24
CA GLN A 30 6.32 20.18 -2.53
C GLN A 30 7.19 19.42 -1.52
N GLN A 31 6.58 18.60 -0.65
CA GLN A 31 7.25 17.88 0.43
C GLN A 31 8.33 16.92 -0.09
N TYR A 32 8.05 16.24 -1.21
CA TYR A 32 8.97 15.25 -1.80
C TYR A 32 9.81 15.83 -2.96
N ALA A 33 9.73 17.15 -3.19
CA ALA A 33 10.41 17.84 -4.30
C ALA A 33 10.16 17.18 -5.67
N LEU A 34 8.91 16.77 -5.93
CA LEU A 34 8.49 16.06 -7.14
C LEU A 34 7.78 16.99 -8.14
N PRO A 35 7.92 16.76 -9.45
CA PRO A 35 7.10 17.47 -10.44
C PRO A 35 5.61 17.10 -10.26
N LYS A 36 4.77 18.11 -10.04
CA LYS A 36 3.32 17.95 -9.80
C LYS A 36 2.62 17.12 -10.89
N ARG A 37 2.99 17.32 -12.17
CA ARG A 37 2.47 16.54 -13.30
C ARG A 37 2.84 15.06 -13.23
N SER A 38 4.07 14.74 -12.84
CA SER A 38 4.53 13.36 -12.69
C SER A 38 3.80 12.66 -11.55
N LEU A 39 3.64 13.34 -10.41
CA LEU A 39 2.88 12.82 -9.27
C LEU A 39 1.41 12.61 -9.64
N TYR A 40 0.78 13.58 -10.30
CA TYR A 40 -0.60 13.45 -10.80
C TYR A 40 -0.78 12.20 -11.69
N ARG A 41 0.13 11.99 -12.65
CA ARG A 41 0.09 10.81 -13.52
C ARG A 41 0.26 9.51 -12.74
N ALA A 42 1.18 9.48 -11.78
CA ALA A 42 1.43 8.33 -10.92
C ALA A 42 0.20 7.97 -10.06
N VAL A 43 -0.43 8.97 -9.44
CA VAL A 43 -1.68 8.81 -8.67
C VAL A 43 -2.80 8.28 -9.56
N ARG A 44 -3.00 8.84 -10.76
CA ARG A 44 -4.03 8.36 -11.70
C ARG A 44 -3.79 6.93 -12.15
N LEU A 45 -2.54 6.55 -12.41
CA LEU A 45 -2.18 5.17 -12.74
C LEU A 45 -2.42 4.22 -11.57
N ALA A 46 -2.15 4.66 -10.33
CA ALA A 46 -2.39 3.87 -9.13
C ALA A 46 -3.89 3.71 -8.83
N GLN A 47 -4.71 4.74 -9.06
CA GLN A 47 -6.18 4.68 -8.97
C GLN A 47 -6.79 3.80 -10.06
N ALA A 48 -6.23 3.82 -11.27
CA ALA A 48 -6.70 3.02 -12.40
C ALA A 48 -6.29 1.54 -12.30
N LYS A 49 -5.33 1.18 -11.43
CA LYS A 49 -5.00 -0.22 -11.19
C LYS A 49 -6.16 -0.88 -10.45
N PRO A 50 -6.74 -1.96 -11.01
CA PRO A 50 -7.89 -2.60 -10.39
C PRO A 50 -7.52 -3.14 -9.00
N THR A 51 -8.29 -2.70 -8.01
CA THR A 51 -8.28 -3.11 -6.59
C THR A 51 -8.44 -4.61 -6.37
N GLN A 52 -8.77 -5.39 -7.40
CA GLN A 52 -8.88 -6.85 -7.33
C GLN A 52 -7.61 -7.53 -6.80
N LYS A 53 -6.41 -7.02 -7.13
CA LYS A 53 -5.17 -7.58 -6.55
C LYS A 53 -5.06 -7.27 -5.06
N SER A 54 -5.40 -6.06 -4.63
CA SER A 54 -5.39 -5.70 -3.20
C SER A 54 -6.47 -6.42 -2.40
N GLU A 55 -7.66 -6.64 -2.97
CA GLU A 55 -8.74 -7.38 -2.33
C GLU A 55 -8.39 -8.86 -2.18
N ARG A 56 -7.84 -9.49 -3.24
CA ARG A 56 -7.33 -10.87 -3.15
C ARG A 56 -6.24 -10.99 -2.11
N LEU A 57 -5.26 -10.08 -2.11
CA LEU A 57 -4.20 -10.07 -1.10
C LEU A 57 -4.75 -9.90 0.32
N ARG A 58 -5.78 -9.05 0.50
CA ARG A 58 -6.45 -8.86 1.79
C ARG A 58 -7.21 -10.11 2.25
N ALA A 59 -7.94 -10.75 1.34
CA ALA A 59 -8.64 -12.01 1.62
C ALA A 59 -7.66 -13.14 1.98
N THR A 60 -6.56 -13.26 1.23
CA THR A 60 -5.50 -14.23 1.54
C THR A 60 -4.85 -13.95 2.90
N LYS A 61 -4.60 -12.67 3.24
CA LYS A 61 -4.09 -12.30 4.56
C LYS A 61 -5.04 -12.74 5.68
N GLN A 62 -6.33 -12.47 5.55
CA GLN A 62 -7.33 -12.88 6.55
C GLN A 62 -7.40 -14.40 6.72
N LEU A 63 -7.33 -15.16 5.62
CA LEU A 63 -7.30 -16.62 5.67
C LEU A 63 -6.07 -17.12 6.42
N LEU A 64 -4.88 -16.56 6.14
CA LEU A 64 -3.65 -16.94 6.82
C LEU A 64 -3.68 -16.61 8.31
N GLU A 65 -4.23 -15.44 8.69
CA GLU A 65 -4.43 -15.07 10.09
C GLU A 65 -5.38 -16.03 10.82
N GLN A 66 -6.43 -16.52 10.14
CA GLN A 66 -7.33 -17.55 10.68
C GLN A 66 -6.57 -18.85 10.95
N HIS A 67 -5.87 -19.37 9.94
CA HIS A 67 -5.11 -20.61 10.06
C HIS A 67 -4.06 -20.55 11.18
N LEU A 68 -3.40 -19.41 11.33
CA LEU A 68 -2.39 -19.24 12.36
C LEU A 68 -3.00 -19.32 13.77
N ARG A 69 -4.17 -18.70 13.98
CA ARG A 69 -4.92 -18.84 15.25
C ARG A 69 -5.33 -20.28 15.53
N ASP A 70 -5.80 -21.01 14.52
CA ASP A 70 -6.23 -22.41 14.69
C ASP A 70 -5.04 -23.31 15.08
N VAL A 71 -3.87 -23.08 14.47
CA VAL A 71 -2.62 -23.79 14.81
C VAL A 71 -2.17 -23.45 16.22
N GLU A 72 -2.20 -22.19 16.63
CA GLU A 72 -1.85 -21.75 17.99
C GLU A 72 -2.76 -22.39 19.04
N GLN A 73 -4.07 -22.46 18.80
CA GLN A 73 -5.01 -23.13 19.69
C GLN A 73 -4.74 -24.63 19.80
N SER A 74 -4.45 -25.29 18.68
CA SER A 74 -4.12 -26.72 18.65
C SER A 74 -2.84 -27.02 19.44
N LEU A 75 -1.82 -26.18 19.29
CA LEU A 75 -0.57 -26.27 20.06
C LEU A 75 -0.80 -26.07 21.55
N GLN A 76 -1.62 -25.08 21.95
CA GLN A 76 -1.96 -24.88 23.36
C GLN A 76 -2.74 -26.06 23.95
N GLY A 77 -3.63 -26.68 23.17
CA GLY A 77 -4.34 -27.89 23.58
C GLY A 77 -3.39 -29.06 23.85
N LEU A 78 -2.39 -29.25 22.99
CA LEU A 78 -1.37 -30.30 23.13
C LEU A 78 -0.39 -30.02 24.28
N GLN A 79 -0.11 -28.76 24.61
CA GLN A 79 0.77 -28.40 25.73
C GLN A 79 0.09 -28.49 27.10
N ARG A 80 -1.25 -28.57 27.14
CA ARG A 80 -2.04 -28.68 28.37
C ARG A 80 -2.55 -30.10 28.65
N ALA A 81 -2.35 -31.03 27.71
CA ALA A 81 -2.60 -32.46 27.87
C ALA A 81 -1.34 -33.16 28.40
#